data_AF-A0A1S2PEW9-F1
#
_entry.id   AF-A0A1S2PEW9-F1
#
_cell.length_a   1.000
_cell.length_b   1.000
_cell.length_c   1.000
_cell.angle_alpha   90.00
_cell.angle_beta   90.00
_cell.angle_gamma   90.00
#
_symmetry.space_group_name_H-M   'P 1'
#
loop_
_entity.id
_entity.type
_entity.pdbx_description
1 polymer ?
#
loop_
_entity_poly.entity_id
_entity_poly.type
_entity_poly.pdbx_seq_one_letter_code
_entity_poly.pdbx_strand_id
1 'polypeptide(L)' 'MTALREEVSEVPGVSKVVVDLAANTVTVHGTDLEDERLRAAIVEAGYGTADSIAA' A
#
# COMPACT_ATOMS: atom_id res chain seq x y z
N MET A 1 -15.54 -2.13 -2.38
CA MET A 1 -14.15 -2.45 -2.78
C MET A 1 -13.21 -1.46 -2.09
N THR A 2 -13.21 -1.39 -0.75
CA THR A 2 -12.57 -0.29 -0.01
C THR A 2 -11.50 -0.75 0.99
N ALA A 3 -11.46 -2.05 1.32
CA ALA A 3 -10.61 -2.61 2.37
C ALA A 3 -9.11 -2.26 2.21
N LEU A 4 -8.54 -2.40 1.00
CA LEU A 4 -7.11 -2.15 0.78
C LEU A 4 -6.68 -0.71 1.10
N ARG A 5 -7.49 0.28 0.69
CA ARG A 5 -7.15 1.69 0.93
C ARG A 5 -7.22 2.03 2.42
N GLU A 6 -8.23 1.48 3.10
CA GLU A 6 -8.41 1.70 4.54
C GLU A 6 -7.24 1.09 5.30
N GLU A 7 -6.96 -0.20 5.08
CA GLU A 7 -5.88 -0.93 5.77
C GLU A 7 -4.51 -0.28 5.56
N VAL A 8 -4.19 0.10 4.31
CA VAL A 8 -2.90 0.74 3.99
C VAL A 8 -2.83 2.17 4.54
N SER A 9 -3.95 2.87 4.67
CA SER A 9 -3.97 4.21 5.26
C SER A 9 -3.85 4.18 6.79
N GLU A 10 -4.06 3.04 7.44
CA GLU A 10 -3.82 2.86 8.88
C GLU A 10 -2.35 2.62 9.21
N VAL A 11 -1.52 2.32 8.21
CA VAL A 11 -0.07 2.16 8.41
C VAL A 11 0.54 3.51 8.83
N PRO A 12 1.25 3.55 9.98
CA PRO A 12 1.93 4.75 10.43
C PRO A 12 2.89 5.28 9.37
N GLY A 13 2.89 6.60 9.16
CA GLY A 13 3.74 7.24 8.15
C GLY A 13 3.09 7.36 6.77
N VAL A 14 1.99 6.65 6.49
CA VAL A 14 1.24 6.82 5.24
C VAL A 14 0.49 8.14 5.27
N SER A 15 0.72 8.94 4.24
CA SER A 15 0.08 10.25 4.06
C SER A 15 -0.92 10.25 2.91
N LYS A 16 -0.68 9.42 1.87
CA LYS A 16 -1.58 9.33 0.72
C LYS A 16 -1.51 7.95 0.06
N VAL A 17 -2.68 7.44 -0.32
CA VAL A 17 -2.81 6.22 -1.13
C VAL A 17 -3.50 6.58 -2.44
N VAL A 18 -2.86 6.25 -3.57
CA VAL A 18 -3.38 6.44 -4.92
C VAL A 18 -3.61 5.07 -5.55
N VAL A 19 -4.85 4.79 -5.93
CA VAL A 19 -5.23 3.55 -6.60
C VAL A 19 -5.45 3.83 -8.07
N ASP A 20 -4.64 3.25 -8.93
CA ASP A 20 -4.80 3.31 -10.38
C ASP A 20 -5.32 1.97 -10.90
N LEU A 21 -6.63 1.91 -11.16
CA LEU A 21 -7.28 0.71 -11.67
C LEU A 21 -6.98 0.45 -13.15
N ALA A 22 -6.60 1.48 -13.91
CA ALA A 22 -6.27 1.35 -15.33
C ALA A 22 -4.91 0.68 -15.52
N ALA A 23 -3.93 1.05 -14.71
CA ALA A 23 -2.61 0.43 -14.64
C ALA A 23 -2.58 -0.81 -13.71
N ASN A 24 -3.63 -1.04 -12.92
CA ASN A 24 -3.71 -2.08 -11.89
C ASN A 24 -2.61 -1.95 -10.83
N THR A 25 -2.27 -0.70 -10.47
CA THR A 25 -1.20 -0.37 -9.53
C THR A 25 -1.72 0.46 -8.38
N VAL A 26 -1.12 0.28 -7.20
CA VAL A 26 -1.38 1.12 -6.03
C VAL A 26 -0.07 1.80 -5.63
N THR A 27 -0.12 3.13 -5.49
CA THR A 27 1.02 3.94 -5.06
C THR A 27 0.74 4.52 -3.68
N VAL A 28 1.66 4.27 -2.76
CA VAL A 28 1.59 4.78 -1.39
C VAL A 28 2.66 5.84 -1.21
N HIS A 29 2.28 6.98 -0.65
CA HIS A 29 3.18 8.06 -0.29
C HIS A 29 3.14 8.26 1.21
N GLY A 30 4.33 8.45 1.80
CA GLY A 30 4.50 8.61 3.22
C GLY A 30 5.96 8.86 3.58
N THR A 31 6.22 8.95 4.88
CA THR A 31 7.55 9.12 5.47
C THR A 31 7.79 8.01 6.48
N ASP A 32 9.03 7.50 6.57
CA ASP A 32 9.39 6.37 7.44
C ASP A 32 8.50 5.13 7.20
N LEU A 33 8.20 4.87 5.92
CA LEU A 33 7.40 3.72 5.51
C LEU A 33 8.25 2.45 5.58
N GLU A 34 7.86 1.53 6.47
CA GLU A 34 8.43 0.18 6.51
C GLU A 34 7.70 -0.71 5.50
N ASP A 35 8.44 -1.24 4.53
CA ASP A 35 7.90 -2.15 3.51
C ASP A 35 7.18 -3.36 4.11
N GLU A 36 7.69 -3.90 5.22
CA GLU A 36 7.11 -5.07 5.91
C GLU A 36 5.71 -4.77 6.47
N ARG A 37 5.52 -3.57 7.05
CA ARG A 37 4.23 -3.10 7.59
C ARG A 37 3.21 -2.90 6.48
N LEU A 38 3.65 -2.27 5.38
CA LEU A 38 2.85 -2.11 4.18
C LEU A 38 2.45 -3.46 3.59
N ARG A 39 3.40 -4.40 3.49
CA ARG A 39 3.15 -5.76 3.00
C ARG A 39 2.11 -6.48 3.84
N ALA A 40 2.21 -6.42 5.16
CA ALA A 40 1.28 -7.07 6.07
C ALA A 40 -0.16 -6.56 5.85
N ALA A 41 -0.36 -5.24 5.85
CA ALA A 41 -1.66 -4.63 5.58
C ALA A 41 -2.24 -5.02 4.20
N ILE A 42 -1.38 -5.08 3.18
CA ILE A 42 -1.79 -5.47 1.82
C ILE A 42 -2.20 -6.95 1.75
N VAL A 43 -1.46 -7.82 2.45
CA VAL A 43 -1.77 -9.26 2.55
C VAL A 43 -3.06 -9.50 3.34
N GLU A 44 -3.27 -8.78 4.44
CA GLU A 44 -4.52 -8.83 5.22
C GLU A 44 -5.73 -8.37 4.39
N ALA A 45 -5.54 -7.38 3.51
CA ALA A 45 -6.56 -6.96 2.55
C ALA A 45 -6.77 -7.97 1.39
N GLY A 46 -5.98 -9.04 1.30
CA GLY A 46 -6.11 -10.10 0.30
C GLY A 46 -5.39 -9.84 -1.02
N TYR A 47 -4.42 -8.92 -1.04
CA TYR A 47 -3.64 -8.57 -2.23
C TYR A 47 -2.17 -8.98 -2.07
N GLY A 48 -1.52 -9.32 -3.18
CA GLY A 48 -0.08 -9.58 -3.22
C GLY A 48 0.71 -8.33 -3.61
N THR A 49 1.87 -8.11 -3.01
CA THR A 49 2.81 -7.05 -3.40
C THR A 49 3.89 -7.61 -4.32
N ALA A 50 4.03 -7.03 -5.51
CA ALA A 50 5.24 -7.21 -6.31
C ALA A 50 6.34 -6.34 -5.67
N ASP A 51 7.50 -6.93 -5.40
CA ASP A 51 8.65 -6.21 -4.87
C ASP A 51 9.12 -5.24 -5.97
N SER A 52 8.75 -3.97 -5.85
CA SER A 52 9.23 -2.90 -6.71
C SER A 52 9.81 -1.82 -5.83
N ILE A 53 10.99 -2.12 -5.29
CA ILE A 53 11.85 -1.09 -4.71
C ILE A 53 12.43 -0.28 -5.87
N ALA A 54 11.86 0.90 -6.12
CA ALA A 54 12.52 1.90 -6.95
C ALA A 54 13.69 2.48 -6.13
N ALA A 55 14.88 1.97 -6.44
CA ALA A 55 16.16 2.42 -5.88
C ALA A 55 16.51 3.86 -6.30
#